data_AF-A0A661IIG1-F1
#
_entry.id   AF-A0A661IIG1-F1
#
_cell.length_a   1.000
_cell.length_b   1.000
_cell.length_c   1.000
_cell.angle_alpha   90.00
_cell.angle_beta   90.00
_cell.angle_gamma   90.00
#
_symmetry.space_group_name_H-M   'P 1'
#
loop_
_entity.id
_entity.type
_entity.pdbx_description
1 polymer ?
#
loop_
_entity_poly.entity_id
_entity_poly.type
_entity_poly.pdbx_seq_one_letter_code
_entity_poly.pdbx_strand_id
1 'polypeptide(L)'
;MMEARLLLGLDALSLLGGKGFSTLRTEFARDADEAVQAAWRLGFPVTLKVSSPDVLHKTELGGVKVKLKDEEEVKEGFREIAEAFRARRPEGKFEGVLVQEQGDGVEVIVGTLLD
;
A
#
# COMPACT_ATOMS: atom_id res chain seq x y z
N MET A 1 -24.18 -20.53 -3.74
CA MET A 1 -23.62 -19.67 -2.67
C MET A 1 -22.72 -18.65 -3.32
N MET A 2 -22.82 -17.37 -2.96
CA MET A 2 -21.84 -16.38 -3.38
C MET A 2 -20.56 -16.62 -2.58
N GLU A 3 -19.46 -16.91 -3.26
CA GLU A 3 -18.15 -16.99 -2.59
C GLU A 3 -17.69 -15.58 -2.21
N ALA A 4 -17.27 -15.42 -0.95
CA ALA A 4 -16.67 -14.17 -0.50
C ALA A 4 -15.27 -14.03 -1.10
N ARG A 5 -15.04 -12.92 -1.82
CA ARG A 5 -13.74 -12.59 -2.41
C ARG A 5 -13.03 -11.53 -1.57
N LEU A 6 -11.78 -11.78 -1.22
CA LEU A 6 -10.90 -10.78 -0.61
C LEU A 6 -10.55 -9.69 -1.63
N LEU A 7 -10.77 -8.42 -1.26
CA LEU A 7 -10.33 -7.26 -2.03
C LEU A 7 -9.06 -6.69 -1.40
N LEU A 8 -8.04 -6.42 -2.22
CA LEU A 8 -6.74 -5.94 -1.77
C LEU A 8 -6.45 -4.56 -2.35
N GLY A 9 -5.82 -3.71 -1.53
CA GLY A 9 -5.20 -2.48 -2.00
C GLY A 9 -6.13 -1.58 -2.81
N LEU A 10 -5.80 -1.39 -4.09
CA LEU A 10 -6.55 -0.51 -5.00
C LEU A 10 -8.01 -0.95 -5.20
N ASP A 11 -8.31 -2.24 -5.24
CA ASP A 11 -9.68 -2.73 -5.44
C ASP A 11 -10.58 -2.34 -4.26
N ALA A 12 -10.05 -2.43 -3.04
CA ALA A 12 -10.77 -2.03 -1.83
C ALA A 12 -10.98 -0.51 -1.78
N LEU A 13 -9.96 0.27 -2.13
CA LEU A 13 -10.07 1.74 -2.20
C LEU A 13 -11.06 2.18 -3.30
N SER A 14 -11.03 1.52 -4.47
CA SER A 14 -11.96 1.78 -5.56
C SER A 14 -13.40 1.48 -5.17
N LEU A 15 -13.64 0.36 -4.47
CA LEU A 15 -14.95 0.04 -3.94
C LEU A 15 -15.46 1.15 -3.00
N LEU A 16 -14.65 1.57 -2.02
CA LEU A 16 -15.02 2.63 -1.08
C LEU A 16 -15.28 3.96 -1.80
N GLY A 17 -14.42 4.34 -2.75
CA GLY A 17 -14.61 5.52 -3.59
C GLY A 17 -15.92 5.48 -4.37
N GLY A 18 -16.24 4.33 -4.98
CA GLY A 18 -17.51 4.10 -5.66
C GLY A 18 -18.75 4.11 -4.75
N LYS A 19 -18.55 4.05 -3.42
CA LYS A 19 -19.62 4.18 -2.41
C LYS A 19 -19.66 5.57 -1.74
N GLY A 20 -18.88 6.53 -2.23
CA GLY A 20 -18.91 7.93 -1.75
C GLY A 20 -17.93 8.24 -0.62
N PHE A 21 -17.03 7.31 -0.27
CA PHE A 21 -15.96 7.62 0.67
C PHE A 21 -14.82 8.37 -0.04
N SER A 22 -14.33 9.44 0.57
CA SER A 22 -13.11 10.10 0.12
C SER A 22 -11.89 9.22 0.46
N THR A 23 -11.18 8.76 -0.56
CA THR A 23 -9.93 7.99 -0.42
C THR A 23 -8.74 8.81 -0.88
N LEU A 24 -7.61 8.70 -0.19
CA LEU A 24 -6.34 9.31 -0.63
C LEU A 24 -5.92 8.76 -2.00
N ARG A 25 -5.34 9.62 -2.83
CA ARG A 25 -4.84 9.17 -4.14
C ARG A 25 -3.74 8.14 -3.90
N THR A 26 -3.84 7.03 -4.62
CA THR A 26 -3.01 5.85 -4.43
C THR A 26 -2.72 5.24 -5.79
N GLU A 27 -1.46 4.94 -6.04
CA GLU A 27 -1.00 4.26 -7.24
C GLU A 27 -0.27 2.96 -6.85
N PHE A 28 -0.17 2.02 -7.79
CA PHE A 28 0.59 0.78 -7.58
C PHE A 28 1.90 0.84 -8.38
N ALA A 29 2.98 0.38 -7.77
CA ALA A 29 4.32 0.33 -8.35
C ALA A 29 4.95 -1.05 -8.13
N ARG A 30 5.44 -1.65 -9.22
CA ARG A 30 6.08 -2.98 -9.24
C ARG A 30 7.57 -2.93 -8.92
N ASP A 31 8.19 -1.78 -9.12
CA ASP A 31 9.60 -1.54 -8.87
C ASP A 31 9.84 -0.13 -8.29
N ALA A 32 11.09 0.15 -7.93
CA ALA A 32 11.47 1.41 -7.31
C ALA A 32 11.32 2.61 -8.27
N ASP A 33 11.49 2.43 -9.57
CA ASP A 33 11.39 3.51 -10.55
C ASP A 33 9.92 3.89 -10.79
N GLU A 34 9.03 2.90 -10.92
CA GLU A 34 7.58 3.10 -10.92
C GLU A 34 7.13 3.81 -9.63
N ALA A 35 7.71 3.44 -8.47
CA ALA A 35 7.35 4.03 -7.19
C ALA A 35 7.73 5.52 -7.11
N VAL A 36 8.90 5.88 -7.63
CA VAL A 36 9.35 7.27 -7.75
C VAL A 36 8.48 8.06 -8.72
N GLN A 37 8.16 7.49 -9.88
CA GLN A 37 7.30 8.17 -10.85
C GLN A 37 5.90 8.43 -10.28
N ALA A 38 5.34 7.47 -9.53
CA ALA A 38 4.09 7.66 -8.82
C ALA A 38 4.21 8.74 -7.74
N ALA A 39 5.30 8.76 -6.96
CA ALA A 39 5.54 9.79 -5.97
C ALA A 39 5.61 11.20 -6.58
N TRP A 40 6.25 11.36 -7.74
CA TRP A 40 6.27 12.61 -8.49
C TRP A 40 4.87 13.07 -8.95
N ARG A 41 3.99 12.14 -9.36
CA ARG A 41 2.60 12.46 -9.75
C ARG A 41 1.71 12.83 -8.57
N LEU A 42 1.88 12.14 -7.45
CA LEU A 42 1.08 12.35 -6.24
C LEU A 42 1.54 13.60 -5.48
N GLY A 43 2.84 13.89 -5.48
CA GLY A 43 3.49 14.90 -4.66
C GLY A 43 3.96 14.33 -3.33
N PHE A 44 5.06 14.88 -2.82
CA PHE A 44 5.65 14.49 -1.55
C PHE A 44 5.02 15.27 -0.36
N PRO A 45 4.99 14.69 0.85
CA PRO A 45 5.48 13.35 1.17
C PRO A 45 4.49 12.23 0.81
N VAL A 46 5.03 11.04 0.53
CA VAL A 46 4.25 9.83 0.24
C VAL A 46 4.49 8.72 1.27
N THR A 47 3.60 7.74 1.28
CA THR A 47 3.74 6.49 2.03
C THR A 47 3.76 5.30 1.08
N LEU A 48 4.70 4.38 1.28
CA LEU A 48 4.75 3.09 0.61
C LEU A 48 4.14 2.00 1.50
N LYS A 49 3.30 1.14 0.92
CA LYS A 49 2.69 0.00 1.60
C LYS A 49 2.79 -1.24 0.72
N VAL A 50 3.31 -2.36 1.21
CA VAL A 50 3.32 -3.61 0.46
C VAL A 50 1.92 -3.98 -0.02
N SER A 51 1.83 -4.41 -1.28
CA SER A 51 0.62 -4.98 -1.86
C SER A 51 0.92 -6.40 -2.27
N SER A 52 0.43 -7.36 -1.48
CA SER A 52 0.52 -8.78 -1.80
C SER A 52 -0.61 -9.52 -1.08
N PRO A 53 -1.27 -10.48 -1.74
CA PRO A 53 -2.26 -11.35 -1.09
C PRO A 53 -1.65 -12.15 0.08
N ASP A 54 -0.34 -12.39 0.04
CA ASP A 54 0.38 -13.14 1.08
C ASP A 54 0.68 -12.31 2.34
N VAL A 55 0.33 -11.02 2.33
CA VAL A 55 0.59 -10.07 3.43
C VAL A 55 -0.67 -9.29 3.77
N LEU A 56 -1.50 -9.88 4.64
CA LEU A 56 -2.68 -9.23 5.21
C LEU A 56 -2.31 -8.15 6.24
N HIS A 57 -1.36 -8.43 7.15
CA HIS A 57 -0.87 -7.47 8.16
C HIS A 57 0.47 -6.84 7.72
N LYS A 58 0.38 -5.74 6.98
CA LYS A 58 1.50 -5.04 6.30
C LYS A 58 2.59 -4.53 7.26
N THR A 59 2.22 -4.16 8.48
CA THR A 59 3.13 -3.56 9.46
C THR A 59 4.06 -4.58 10.11
N GLU A 60 3.59 -5.81 10.32
CA GLU A 60 4.36 -6.88 10.99
C GLU A 60 5.62 -7.30 10.21
N LEU A 61 5.69 -6.97 8.92
CA LEU A 61 6.81 -7.27 8.04
C LEU A 61 7.71 -6.06 7.75
N GLY A 62 7.47 -4.88 8.35
CA GLY A 62 8.13 -3.64 7.91
C GLY A 62 7.68 -3.21 6.50
N GLY A 63 6.52 -3.72 6.05
CA GLY A 63 5.96 -3.46 4.72
C GLY A 63 5.30 -2.08 4.58
N VAL A 64 5.59 -1.15 5.48
CA VAL A 64 5.09 0.23 5.43
C VAL A 64 6.23 1.20 5.70
N LYS A 65 6.39 2.19 4.82
CA LYS A 65 7.35 3.29 4.95
C LYS A 65 6.59 4.59 4.78
N VAL A 66 6.56 5.43 5.82
CA VAL A 66 5.71 6.63 5.88
C VAL A 66 6.54 7.90 5.73
N LYS A 67 5.88 8.99 5.30
CA LYS A 67 6.46 10.33 5.24
C LYS A 67 7.76 10.43 4.44
N LEU A 68 7.84 9.71 3.31
CA LEU A 68 8.98 9.77 2.40
C LEU A 68 8.91 11.08 1.61
N LYS A 69 9.97 11.87 1.66
CA LYS A 69 9.96 13.29 1.29
C LYS A 69 10.57 13.59 -0.08
N ASP A 70 11.31 12.63 -0.61
CA ASP A 70 12.01 12.77 -1.87
C ASP A 70 12.19 11.42 -2.57
N GLU A 71 12.77 11.47 -3.77
CA GLU A 71 13.04 10.32 -4.60
C GLU A 71 13.98 9.30 -3.95
N GLU A 72 14.99 9.74 -3.20
CA GLU A 72 15.98 8.86 -2.58
C GLU A 72 15.32 8.05 -1.47
N GLU A 73 14.55 8.72 -0.59
CA GLU A 73 13.77 8.08 0.47
C GLU A 73 12.74 7.08 -0.10
N VAL A 74 12.12 7.38 -1.25
CA VAL A 74 11.20 6.44 -1.93
C VAL A 74 11.93 5.21 -2.48
N LYS A 75 13.09 5.39 -3.14
CA LYS A 75 13.89 4.28 -3.66
C LYS A 75 14.39 3.38 -2.54
N GLU A 76 14.88 3.97 -1.46
CA GLU A 76 15.33 3.24 -0.27
C GLU A 76 14.17 2.49 0.38
N GLY A 77 13.07 3.19 0.67
CA GLY A 77 11.89 2.59 1.28
C GLY A 77 11.31 1.42 0.48
N PHE A 78 11.31 1.50 -0.86
CA PHE A 78 10.92 0.38 -1.71
C PHE A 78 11.84 -0.84 -1.52
N ARG A 79 13.16 -0.63 -1.57
CA ARG A 79 14.15 -1.72 -1.40
C ARG A 79 14.01 -2.38 -0.04
N GLU A 80 13.91 -1.59 1.02
CA GLU A 80 13.73 -2.09 2.38
C GLU A 80 12.46 -2.94 2.50
N ILE A 81 11.34 -2.51 1.92
CA ILE A 81 10.09 -3.30 1.90
C ILE A 81 10.29 -4.61 1.15
N ALA A 82 10.91 -4.57 -0.04
CA ALA A 82 11.12 -5.75 -0.87
C ALA A 82 12.05 -6.78 -0.20
N GLU A 83 13.14 -6.32 0.43
CA GLU A 83 14.06 -7.15 1.21
C GLU A 83 13.37 -7.75 2.43
N ALA A 84 12.63 -6.93 3.18
CA ALA A 84 11.88 -7.35 4.35
C ALA A 84 10.80 -8.39 4.02
N PHE A 85 10.15 -8.27 2.87
CA PHE A 85 9.22 -9.26 2.34
C PHE A 85 9.94 -10.58 2.05
N ARG A 86 11.01 -10.56 1.23
CA ARG A 86 11.74 -11.77 0.83
C ARG A 86 12.32 -12.52 2.02
N ALA A 87 12.82 -11.80 3.03
CA ALA A 87 13.38 -12.40 4.24
C ALA A 87 12.32 -13.16 5.07
N ARG A 88 11.07 -12.66 5.10
CA ARG A 88 10.00 -13.24 5.93
C ARG A 88 9.05 -14.15 5.16
N ARG A 89 9.02 -14.03 3.83
CA ARG A 89 8.18 -14.79 2.89
C ARG A 89 9.04 -15.28 1.71
N PRO A 90 10.00 -16.19 1.95
CA PRO A 90 10.92 -16.66 0.91
C PRO A 90 10.20 -17.37 -0.25
N GLU A 91 9.05 -17.99 0.03
CA GLU A 91 8.21 -18.64 -0.99
C GLU A 91 7.12 -17.70 -1.55
N GLY A 92 6.96 -16.51 -0.96
CA GLY A 92 5.95 -15.54 -1.38
C GLY A 92 6.38 -14.77 -2.61
N LYS A 93 5.40 -14.30 -3.39
CA LYS A 93 5.67 -13.43 -4.54
C LYS A 93 5.51 -11.96 -4.13
N PHE A 94 6.62 -11.22 -4.22
CA PHE A 94 6.57 -9.77 -4.07
C PHE A 94 6.01 -9.15 -5.36
N GLU A 95 4.79 -8.60 -5.29
CA GLU A 95 4.15 -7.98 -6.46
C GLU A 95 4.48 -6.50 -6.60
N GLY A 96 4.73 -5.81 -5.48
CA GLY A 96 5.04 -4.39 -5.46
C GLY A 96 4.51 -3.67 -4.22
N VAL A 97 4.37 -2.35 -4.34
CA VAL A 97 3.86 -1.46 -3.29
C VAL A 97 2.75 -0.57 -3.81
N LEU A 98 1.88 -0.15 -2.90
CA LEU A 98 1.02 1.01 -3.07
C LEU A 98 1.82 2.25 -2.68
N VAL A 99 1.85 3.24 -3.57
CA VAL A 99 2.33 4.60 -3.30
C VAL A 99 1.10 5.45 -3.03
N GLN A 100 1.00 6.00 -1.83
CA GLN A 100 -0.17 6.76 -1.39
C GLN A 100 0.27 8.13 -0.89
N GLU A 101 -0.55 9.15 -1.16
CA GLU A 101 -0.35 10.47 -0.55
C GLU A 101 -0.38 10.39 0.98
N GLN A 102 0.34 11.30 1.63
CA GLN A 102 0.22 11.46 3.06
C GLN A 102 -1.03 12.27 3.41
N GLY A 103 -2.02 11.62 4.02
CA GLY A 103 -3.15 12.30 4.65
C GLY A 103 -2.83 12.79 6.08
N ASP A 104 -3.67 13.69 6.56
CA ASP A 104 -3.74 14.16 7.95
C ASP A 104 -5.13 13.90 8.54
N GLY A 105 -5.26 14.03 9.87
CA GLY A 105 -6.53 13.89 10.57
C GLY A 105 -6.49 12.94 11.76
N VAL A 106 -7.67 12.49 12.17
CA VAL A 106 -7.87 11.58 13.31
C VAL A 106 -7.97 10.14 12.81
N GLU A 107 -7.26 9.24 13.47
CA GLU A 107 -7.34 7.81 13.19
C GLU A 107 -8.64 7.21 13.76
N VAL A 108 -9.40 6.52 12.90
CA VAL A 108 -10.65 5.85 13.26
C VAL A 108 -10.67 4.46 12.62
N ILE A 109 -11.10 3.44 13.38
CA ILE A 109 -11.26 2.08 12.89
C ILE A 109 -12.75 1.74 12.85
N VAL A 110 -13.24 1.27 11.69
CA VAL A 110 -14.63 0.85 11.48
C VAL A 110 -14.63 -0.55 10.86
N GLY A 111 -15.45 -1.46 11.39
CA GLY A 111 -15.59 -2.83 10.88
C GLY A 111 -17.02 -3.33 11.02
N THR A 112 -17.42 -4.22 10.11
CA THR A 112 -18.74 -4.87 10.08
C THR A 112 -18.60 -6.34 9.74
N LEU A 113 -19.51 -7.19 10.21
CA LEU A 113 -19.60 -8.60 9.84
C LEU A 113 -21.03 -8.93 9.37
N LEU A 114 -21.17 -9.85 8.43
CA LEU A 114 -22.46 -10.44 8.04
C LEU A 114 -22.59 -11.78 8.79
N ASP A 115 -23.70 -11.95 9.50
CA ASP A 115 -24.13 -13.20 10.16
C ASP A 115 -25.09 -13.96 9.23
#